data_AF-A0A097PIE0-F1
#
_entry.id   AF-A0A097PIE0-F1
#
_cell.length_a   1.000
_cell.length_b   1.000
_cell.length_c   1.000
_cell.angle_alpha   90.00
_cell.angle_beta   90.00
_cell.angle_gamma   90.00
#
_symmetry.space_group_name_H-M   'P 1'
#
loop_
_entity.id
_entity.type
_entity.pdbx_description
1 polymer ?
#
loop_
_entity_poly.entity_id
_entity_poly.type
_entity_poly.pdbx_seq_one_letter_code
_entity_poly.pdbx_strand_id
1 'polypeptide(L)'
;MTSTVAGLPKYVVLKSKSTGKYLHYLWNDEFSDYYKHMGSKRDVDPVNPFVKLEVVPSTADPTLVHLICSYNSKFIQLVSKGGVSWLSATADSPDEDLTKETSTLFQPIFPAGEPNTVEFLHVQTNRNVRIFINKDYGDSINNVACAYSKDGGGDINRFEFAAWVSYEDVIKAKDDEIEKLKAQAAAGDDDESLSADAIVEELRKDIREQNEQLEAAYNEIDALKAAAKAK
;
A
#
# COMPACT_ATOMS: atom_id res chain seq x y z
N MET A 1 -1.97 -12.19 -17.41
CA MET A 1 -0.96 -11.12 -17.33
C MET A 1 -1.53 -10.02 -16.45
N THR A 2 -0.84 -9.63 -15.39
CA THR A 2 -1.22 -8.48 -14.58
C THR A 2 -1.15 -7.23 -15.45
N SER A 3 -2.25 -6.46 -15.52
CA SER A 3 -2.27 -5.22 -16.30
C SER A 3 -1.34 -4.19 -15.66
N THR A 4 -0.54 -3.50 -16.49
CA THR A 4 0.36 -2.44 -16.04
C THR A 4 -0.11 -1.06 -16.50
N VAL A 5 0.03 -0.06 -15.65
CA VAL A 5 -0.30 1.35 -15.87
C VAL A 5 0.94 2.18 -15.60
N ALA A 6 1.46 2.87 -16.62
CA ALA A 6 2.69 3.68 -16.52
C ALA A 6 3.88 2.94 -15.87
N GLY A 7 4.05 1.64 -16.16
CA GLY A 7 5.12 0.80 -15.59
C GLY A 7 4.84 0.22 -14.20
N LEU A 8 3.69 0.52 -13.59
CA LEU A 8 3.26 -0.05 -12.30
C LEU A 8 2.16 -1.11 -12.49
N PRO A 9 2.03 -2.10 -11.59
CA PRO A 9 0.85 -2.95 -11.54
C PRO A 9 -0.43 -2.13 -11.31
N LYS A 10 -1.56 -2.55 -11.91
CA LYS A 10 -2.87 -1.92 -11.67
C LYS A 10 -3.22 -1.86 -10.17
N TYR A 11 -2.99 -2.94 -9.44
CA TYR A 11 -3.12 -2.95 -7.98
C TYR A 11 -1.73 -3.16 -7.39
N VAL A 12 -1.30 -2.23 -6.53
CA VAL A 12 0.08 -2.13 -6.07
C VAL A 12 0.15 -1.98 -4.55
N VAL A 13 1.21 -2.52 -3.97
CA VAL A 13 1.68 -2.18 -2.62
C VAL A 13 2.98 -1.42 -2.71
N LEU A 14 3.18 -0.48 -1.79
CA LEU A 14 4.37 0.37 -1.75
C LEU A 14 5.05 0.21 -0.39
N LYS A 15 6.28 -0.32 -0.38
CA LYS A 15 7.11 -0.43 0.82
C LYS A 15 8.13 0.70 0.84
N SER A 16 8.08 1.53 1.87
CA SER A 16 9.04 2.63 2.03
C SER A 16 10.44 2.06 2.27
N LYS A 17 11.42 2.46 1.46
CA LYS A 17 12.82 2.03 1.65
C LYS A 17 13.41 2.59 2.94
N SER A 18 13.00 3.79 3.35
CA SER A 18 13.49 4.43 4.59
C SER A 18 12.99 3.80 5.88
N THR A 19 11.75 3.29 5.91
CA THR A 19 11.14 2.73 7.13
C THR A 19 11.03 1.22 7.11
N GLY A 20 11.18 0.59 5.94
CA GLY A 20 10.94 -0.84 5.74
C GLY A 20 9.48 -1.26 5.87
N LYS A 21 8.55 -0.30 6.01
CA LYS A 21 7.12 -0.54 6.24
C LYS A 21 6.28 -0.18 5.02
N TYR A 22 5.14 -0.85 4.88
CA TYR A 22 4.19 -0.56 3.80
C TYR A 22 3.43 0.74 4.02
N LEU A 23 3.23 1.48 2.92
CA LEU A 23 2.31 2.59 2.86
C LEU A 23 0.88 2.04 2.97
N HIS A 24 0.14 2.53 3.96
CA HIS A 24 -1.24 2.16 4.20
C HIS A 24 -2.08 3.40 4.52
N TYR A 25 -3.38 3.24 4.30
CA TYR A 25 -4.38 4.19 4.74
C TYR A 25 -4.47 4.22 6.27
N LEU A 26 -4.59 5.41 6.87
CA LEU A 26 -4.75 5.60 8.31
C LEU A 26 -6.26 5.68 8.64
N TRP A 27 -6.85 4.57 9.11
CA TRP A 27 -8.29 4.32 9.00
C TRP A 27 -9.16 4.61 10.23
N ASN A 28 -8.58 4.99 11.35
CA ASN A 28 -9.32 5.26 12.58
C ASN A 28 -8.72 6.44 13.37
N ASP A 29 -9.36 6.74 14.50
CA ASP A 29 -9.03 7.83 15.42
C ASP A 29 -7.73 7.60 16.21
N GLU A 30 -7.18 6.38 16.21
CA GLU A 30 -5.86 6.09 16.78
C GLU A 30 -4.75 6.91 16.12
N PHE A 31 -4.98 7.36 14.87
CA PHE A 31 -4.09 8.23 14.13
C PHE A 31 -4.41 9.72 14.32
N SER A 32 -5.33 10.05 15.23
CA SER A 32 -5.70 11.41 15.60
C SER A 32 -6.04 12.26 14.37
N ASP A 33 -5.48 13.46 14.28
CA ASP A 33 -5.62 14.41 13.18
C ASP A 33 -5.18 13.89 11.81
N TYR A 34 -4.52 12.71 11.76
CA TYR A 34 -4.02 12.11 10.53
C TYR A 34 -4.89 10.96 9.99
N TYR A 35 -6.05 10.72 10.62
CA TYR A 35 -7.09 9.88 10.04
C TYR A 35 -7.40 10.33 8.60
N LYS A 36 -7.55 9.36 7.69
CA LYS A 36 -7.72 9.53 6.22
C LYS A 36 -6.46 9.84 5.41
N HIS A 37 -5.31 10.05 6.06
CA HIS A 37 -4.05 10.18 5.34
C HIS A 37 -3.44 8.82 5.00
N MET A 38 -2.40 8.86 4.18
CA MET A 38 -1.53 7.72 3.91
C MET A 38 -0.30 7.79 4.82
N GLY A 39 0.23 6.65 5.25
CA GLY A 39 1.44 6.61 6.08
C GLY A 39 2.04 5.21 6.21
N SER A 40 3.15 5.10 6.91
CA SER A 40 3.83 3.85 7.24
C SER A 40 4.00 3.71 8.76
N LYS A 41 2.96 4.07 9.54
CA LYS A 41 3.01 4.11 11.01
C LYS A 41 3.07 2.72 11.62
N ARG A 42 2.31 1.77 11.08
CA ARG A 42 2.32 0.36 11.47
C ARG A 42 3.11 -0.51 10.50
N ASP A 43 3.58 -1.63 11.01
CA ASP A 43 3.96 -2.74 10.16
C ASP A 43 2.68 -3.51 9.81
N VAL A 44 2.37 -3.57 8.53
CA VAL A 44 1.10 -4.11 8.01
C VAL A 44 1.45 -5.10 6.92
N ASP A 45 0.81 -6.26 6.93
CA ASP A 45 1.03 -7.30 5.92
C ASP A 45 0.74 -6.75 4.50
N PRO A 46 1.57 -7.04 3.48
CA PRO A 46 1.32 -6.64 2.10
C PRO A 46 -0.04 -7.06 1.53
N VAL A 47 -0.70 -8.08 2.09
CA VAL A 47 -2.02 -8.52 1.61
C VAL A 47 -3.18 -7.79 2.31
N ASN A 48 -2.88 -6.97 3.33
CA ASN A 48 -3.89 -6.21 4.05
C ASN A 48 -4.63 -5.22 3.12
N PRO A 49 -5.96 -5.07 3.23
CA PRO A 49 -6.72 -4.16 2.37
C PRO A 49 -6.31 -2.68 2.48
N PHE A 50 -5.73 -2.25 3.60
CA PHE A 50 -5.30 -0.86 3.81
C PHE A 50 -4.03 -0.47 3.03
N VAL A 51 -3.21 -1.44 2.63
CA VAL A 51 -1.99 -1.18 1.82
C VAL A 51 -2.27 -1.19 0.31
N LYS A 52 -3.46 -1.65 -0.09
CA LYS A 52 -3.83 -1.81 -1.51
C LYS A 52 -4.12 -0.45 -2.15
N LEU A 53 -3.35 -0.12 -3.17
CA LEU A 53 -3.58 1.04 -4.03
C LEU A 53 -3.97 0.58 -5.44
N GLU A 54 -4.94 1.27 -6.04
CA GLU A 54 -5.22 1.14 -7.47
C GLU A 54 -4.54 2.28 -8.22
N VAL A 55 -3.79 1.93 -9.27
CA VAL A 55 -3.14 2.84 -10.19
C VAL A 55 -4.05 3.00 -11.41
N VAL A 56 -4.50 4.23 -11.66
CA VAL A 56 -5.37 4.58 -12.78
C VAL A 56 -4.63 5.54 -13.70
N PRO A 57 -4.58 5.31 -15.03
CA PRO A 57 -3.92 6.23 -15.93
C PRO A 57 -4.65 7.57 -15.97
N SER A 58 -3.90 8.65 -16.15
CA SER A 58 -4.49 9.94 -16.52
C SER A 58 -5.18 9.84 -17.89
N THR A 59 -6.26 10.59 -18.06
CA THR A 59 -6.97 10.72 -19.32
C THR A 59 -6.27 11.64 -20.30
N ALA A 60 -5.47 12.59 -19.81
CA ALA A 60 -4.72 13.55 -20.62
C ALA A 60 -3.32 13.05 -21.01
N ASP A 61 -2.62 12.35 -20.13
CA ASP A 61 -1.26 11.86 -20.37
C ASP A 61 -1.07 10.44 -19.78
N PRO A 62 -0.90 9.39 -20.61
CA PRO A 62 -0.79 8.01 -20.13
C PRO A 62 0.50 7.72 -19.32
N THR A 63 1.46 8.65 -19.27
CA THR A 63 2.64 8.56 -18.41
C THR A 63 2.37 9.04 -16.99
N LEU A 64 1.27 9.77 -16.77
CA LEU A 64 0.81 10.21 -15.46
C LEU A 64 -0.26 9.27 -14.91
N VAL A 65 -0.34 9.21 -13.58
CA VAL A 65 -1.27 8.33 -12.89
C VAL A 65 -2.02 9.07 -11.79
N HIS A 66 -3.19 8.53 -11.49
CA HIS A 66 -3.88 8.72 -10.23
C HIS A 66 -3.63 7.50 -9.34
N LEU A 67 -3.56 7.75 -8.04
CA LEU A 67 -3.53 6.69 -7.03
C LEU A 67 -4.85 6.71 -6.27
N ILE A 68 -5.49 5.55 -6.14
CA ILE A 68 -6.74 5.37 -5.40
C ILE A 68 -6.46 4.46 -4.22
N CYS A 69 -6.87 4.87 -3.03
CA CYS A 69 -6.90 3.98 -1.87
C CYS A 69 -8.05 2.98 -2.06
N SER A 70 -7.73 1.70 -2.26
CA SER A 70 -8.78 0.69 -2.52
C SER A 70 -9.71 0.47 -1.31
N TYR A 71 -9.26 0.79 -0.09
CA TYR A 71 -10.08 0.66 1.11
C TYR A 71 -11.32 1.58 1.08
N ASN A 72 -11.12 2.88 0.80
CA ASN A 72 -12.22 3.86 0.83
C ASN A 72 -12.66 4.33 -0.57
N SER A 73 -12.04 3.80 -1.63
CA SER A 73 -12.29 4.16 -3.03
C SER A 73 -12.12 5.67 -3.32
N LYS A 74 -11.24 6.33 -2.57
CA LYS A 74 -10.92 7.76 -2.77
C LYS A 74 -9.59 7.93 -3.48
N PHE A 75 -9.54 8.94 -4.34
CA PHE A 75 -8.32 9.41 -4.96
C PHE A 75 -7.42 10.04 -3.90
N ILE A 76 -6.12 9.80 -4.05
CA ILE A 76 -5.09 10.44 -3.24
C ILE A 76 -4.86 11.84 -3.79
N GLN A 77 -4.98 12.83 -2.91
CA GLN A 77 -4.66 14.24 -3.16
C GLN A 77 -3.71 14.76 -2.08
N LEU A 78 -3.17 15.97 -2.27
CA LEU A 78 -2.45 16.67 -1.22
C LEU A 78 -3.40 17.52 -0.36
N VAL A 79 -3.20 17.48 0.96
CA VAL A 79 -3.89 18.37 1.92
C VAL A 79 -2.83 19.15 2.69
N SER A 80 -2.81 20.46 2.49
CA SER A 80 -1.85 21.36 3.13
C SER A 80 -2.29 21.70 4.57
N LYS A 81 -1.48 21.31 5.57
CA LYS A 81 -1.69 21.64 6.99
C LYS A 81 -0.35 21.88 7.67
N GLY A 82 -0.20 23.03 8.35
CA GLY A 82 1.02 23.36 9.09
C GLY A 82 2.27 23.52 8.22
N GLY A 83 2.12 23.95 6.96
CA GLY A 83 3.23 24.11 6.01
C GLY A 83 3.71 22.81 5.35
N VAL A 84 3.04 21.68 5.62
CA VAL A 84 3.31 20.38 4.99
C VAL A 84 2.10 19.95 4.18
N SER A 85 2.34 19.36 2.99
CA SER A 85 1.30 18.85 2.11
C SER A 85 1.18 17.34 2.27
N TRP A 86 0.18 16.87 3.02
CA TRP A 86 -0.02 15.48 3.39
C TRP A 86 -0.74 14.68 2.31
N LEU A 87 -0.31 13.45 2.05
CA LEU A 87 -1.00 12.55 1.13
C LEU A 87 -2.28 12.05 1.79
N SER A 88 -3.41 12.33 1.16
CA SER A 88 -4.74 12.12 1.74
C SER A 88 -5.65 11.39 0.77
N ALA A 89 -6.21 10.26 1.19
CA ALA A 89 -7.19 9.52 0.40
C ALA A 89 -8.59 10.08 0.66
N THR A 90 -8.86 11.29 0.17
CA THR A 90 -10.09 12.03 0.46
C THR A 90 -10.83 12.55 -0.77
N ALA A 91 -10.23 12.50 -1.96
CA ALA A 91 -10.86 13.02 -3.17
C ALA A 91 -11.88 12.03 -3.75
N ASP A 92 -13.08 12.52 -4.08
CA ASP A 92 -14.17 11.71 -4.64
C ASP A 92 -14.00 11.40 -6.13
N SER A 93 -13.20 12.19 -6.84
CA SER A 93 -13.01 12.13 -8.29
C SER A 93 -11.57 12.55 -8.66
N PRO A 94 -11.06 12.15 -9.83
CA PRO A 94 -9.75 12.60 -10.30
C PRO A 94 -9.79 14.10 -10.62
N ASP A 95 -8.68 14.81 -10.34
CA ASP A 95 -8.49 16.22 -10.69
C ASP A 95 -7.17 16.38 -11.46
N GLU A 96 -7.28 16.59 -12.77
CA GLU A 96 -6.14 16.75 -13.68
C GLU A 96 -5.74 18.22 -13.89
N ASP A 97 -6.38 19.15 -13.17
CA ASP A 97 -6.07 20.58 -13.27
C ASP A 97 -4.72 20.89 -12.60
N LEU A 98 -3.71 21.14 -13.43
CA LEU A 98 -2.34 21.44 -13.00
C LEU A 98 -2.20 22.78 -12.26
N THR A 99 -3.26 23.57 -12.15
CA THR A 99 -3.24 24.83 -11.39
C THR A 99 -3.74 24.67 -9.96
N LYS A 100 -4.44 23.58 -9.64
CA LYS A 100 -5.04 23.34 -8.33
C LYS A 100 -4.16 22.49 -7.44
N GLU A 101 -4.01 22.90 -6.18
CA GLU A 101 -3.33 22.08 -5.16
C GLU A 101 -4.05 20.74 -4.89
N THR A 102 -5.34 20.65 -5.24
CA THR A 102 -6.16 19.44 -5.16
C THR A 102 -5.94 18.45 -6.30
N SER A 103 -5.05 18.76 -7.25
CA SER A 103 -4.71 17.82 -8.32
C SER A 103 -4.36 16.45 -7.74
N THR A 104 -4.83 15.40 -8.40
CA THR A 104 -4.59 14.00 -7.99
C THR A 104 -3.56 13.32 -8.88
N LEU A 105 -2.82 14.10 -9.69
CA LEU A 105 -1.85 13.58 -10.64
C LEU A 105 -0.47 13.38 -10.00
N PHE A 106 0.07 12.20 -10.26
CA PHE A 106 1.42 11.82 -9.91
C PHE A 106 2.15 11.32 -11.15
N GLN A 107 3.42 11.67 -11.26
CA GLN A 107 4.34 11.09 -12.21
C GLN A 107 5.16 9.99 -11.50
N PRO A 108 5.05 8.72 -11.91
CA PRO A 108 5.96 7.69 -11.45
C PRO A 108 7.32 7.89 -12.12
N ILE A 109 8.38 7.85 -11.31
CA ILE A 109 9.77 7.96 -11.73
C ILE A 109 10.47 6.67 -11.30
N PHE A 110 11.10 5.98 -12.24
CA PHE A 110 11.80 4.72 -12.00
C PHE A 110 13.32 4.98 -11.98
N PRO A 111 13.99 4.89 -10.81
CA PRO A 111 15.42 5.11 -10.72
C PRO A 111 16.22 4.08 -11.53
N ALA A 112 17.21 4.54 -12.28
CA ALA A 112 18.06 3.66 -13.08
C ALA A 112 18.84 2.70 -12.18
N GLY A 113 18.82 1.41 -12.52
CA GLY A 113 19.54 0.37 -11.78
C GLY A 113 18.85 -0.13 -10.51
N GLU A 114 17.66 0.37 -10.18
CA GLU A 114 16.86 -0.09 -9.03
C GLU A 114 15.55 -0.72 -9.52
N PRO A 115 15.56 -2.02 -9.88
CA PRO A 115 14.33 -2.69 -10.30
C PRO A 115 13.28 -2.65 -9.20
N ASN A 116 12.01 -2.58 -9.59
CA ASN A 116 10.86 -2.53 -8.68
C ASN A 116 10.91 -1.37 -7.68
N THR A 117 11.64 -0.30 -7.98
CA THR A 117 11.66 0.93 -7.19
C THR A 117 10.97 2.05 -7.95
N VAL A 118 10.15 2.83 -7.24
CA VAL A 118 9.44 3.97 -7.78
C VAL A 118 9.53 5.16 -6.83
N GLU A 119 9.64 6.35 -7.40
CA GLU A 119 9.38 7.63 -6.76
C GLU A 119 8.12 8.23 -7.38
N PHE A 120 7.33 8.94 -6.59
CA PHE A 120 6.17 9.67 -7.13
C PHE A 120 6.42 11.17 -7.02
N LEU A 121 6.35 11.87 -8.14
CA LEU A 121 6.35 13.33 -8.18
C LEU A 121 4.91 13.80 -8.29
N HIS A 122 4.43 14.58 -7.31
CA HIS A 122 3.14 15.22 -7.43
C HIS A 122 3.22 16.34 -8.48
N VAL A 123 2.42 16.25 -9.54
CA VAL A 123 2.63 17.02 -10.77
C VAL A 123 2.46 18.52 -10.53
N GLN A 124 1.40 18.94 -9.84
CA GLN A 124 1.13 20.36 -9.64
C GLN A 124 2.14 21.05 -8.72
N THR A 125 2.52 20.42 -7.60
CA THR A 125 3.48 21.03 -6.65
C THR A 125 4.92 20.84 -7.08
N ASN A 126 5.17 19.93 -8.03
CA ASN A 126 6.50 19.47 -8.43
C ASN A 126 7.35 19.07 -7.21
N ARG A 127 6.75 18.30 -6.28
CA ARG A 127 7.38 17.79 -5.05
C ARG A 127 7.28 16.27 -5.00
N ASN A 128 8.34 15.62 -4.54
CA ASN A 128 8.36 14.17 -4.35
C ASN A 128 7.52 13.76 -3.14
N VAL A 129 6.76 12.69 -3.31
CA VAL A 129 6.13 11.93 -2.23
C VAL A 129 7.22 11.27 -1.39
N ARG A 130 7.07 11.35 -0.07
CA ARG A 130 8.00 10.76 0.89
C ARG A 130 7.33 10.43 2.21
N ILE A 131 8.02 9.66 3.03
CA ILE A 131 7.66 9.50 4.43
C ILE A 131 8.18 10.70 5.24
N PHE A 132 7.27 11.34 5.98
CA PHE A 132 7.61 12.44 6.88
C PHE A 132 8.28 11.90 8.14
N ILE A 133 9.50 12.37 8.38
CA ILE A 133 10.28 12.05 9.56
C ILE A 133 10.90 13.37 10.03
N ASN A 134 10.50 13.83 11.20
CA ASN A 134 11.07 15.01 11.82
C ASN A 134 11.24 14.78 13.33
N LYS A 135 12.48 14.94 13.81
CA LYS A 135 12.85 14.72 15.21
C LYS A 135 12.28 15.77 16.16
N ASP A 136 11.96 16.95 15.64
CA ASP A 136 11.38 18.04 16.43
C ASP A 136 9.87 17.82 16.67
N TYR A 137 9.25 16.93 15.90
CA TYR A 137 7.88 16.51 16.13
C TYR A 137 7.86 15.15 16.83
N GLY A 138 6.92 14.98 17.77
CA GLY A 138 6.69 13.69 18.42
C GLY A 138 6.18 12.62 17.44
N ASP A 139 6.06 11.39 17.94
CA ASP A 139 5.65 10.22 17.14
C ASP A 139 4.26 10.35 16.48
N SER A 140 3.44 11.28 16.93
CA SER A 140 2.09 11.51 16.41
C SER A 140 2.05 11.87 14.92
N ILE A 141 3.08 12.54 14.38
CA ILE A 141 3.16 12.92 12.95
C ILE A 141 4.20 12.12 12.16
N ASN A 142 5.14 11.47 12.85
CA ASN A 142 6.16 10.69 12.18
C ASN A 142 5.53 9.50 11.44
N ASN A 143 6.12 9.18 10.29
CA ASN A 143 5.68 8.15 9.37
C ASN A 143 4.35 8.41 8.66
N VAL A 144 3.90 9.67 8.57
CA VAL A 144 2.81 10.06 7.65
C VAL A 144 3.41 10.42 6.28
N ALA A 145 2.76 10.07 5.19
CA ALA A 145 3.25 10.39 3.85
C ALA A 145 2.92 11.84 3.47
N CYS A 146 3.86 12.53 2.84
CA CYS A 146 3.71 13.91 2.39
C CYS A 146 4.44 14.16 1.06
N ALA A 147 4.14 15.29 0.42
CA ALA A 147 4.93 15.84 -0.68
C ALA A 147 5.62 17.12 -0.20
N TYR A 148 6.95 17.06 -0.03
CA TYR A 148 7.67 18.10 0.71
C TYR A 148 8.80 18.77 -0.06
N SER A 149 9.62 17.99 -0.77
CA SER A 149 10.87 18.48 -1.34
C SER A 149 10.99 18.19 -2.83
N LYS A 150 11.82 18.95 -3.55
CA LYS A 150 12.04 18.80 -5.01
C LYS A 150 13.32 18.02 -5.32
N ASP A 151 14.02 17.62 -4.27
CA ASP A 151 15.42 17.23 -4.28
C ASP A 151 15.60 15.78 -4.76
N GLY A 152 14.51 15.02 -4.95
CA GLY A 152 14.49 13.77 -5.70
C GLY A 152 15.59 12.76 -5.33
N GLY A 153 16.03 12.74 -4.07
CA GLY A 153 17.28 12.09 -3.73
C GLY A 153 17.27 11.43 -2.36
N GLY A 154 16.97 10.12 -2.33
CA GLY A 154 17.21 9.25 -1.18
C GLY A 154 16.07 8.29 -0.86
N ASP A 155 16.34 7.33 0.04
CA ASP A 155 15.40 6.27 0.43
C ASP A 155 14.09 6.75 1.05
N ILE A 156 14.05 8.01 1.51
CA ILE A 156 12.86 8.66 2.06
C ILE A 156 11.76 8.90 1.01
N ASN A 157 12.14 9.04 -0.27
CA ASN A 157 11.23 9.33 -1.40
C ASN A 157 10.91 8.06 -2.22
N ARG A 158 11.57 6.93 -1.89
CA ARG A 158 11.58 5.72 -2.70
C ARG A 158 10.73 4.64 -2.07
N PHE A 159 9.96 3.99 -2.94
CA PHE A 159 9.13 2.86 -2.59
C PHE A 159 9.54 1.66 -3.43
N GLU A 160 9.77 0.53 -2.78
CA GLU A 160 9.72 -0.76 -3.44
C GLU A 160 8.25 -1.07 -3.74
N PHE A 161 7.95 -1.47 -4.97
CA PHE A 161 6.60 -1.80 -5.37
C PHE A 161 6.46 -3.27 -5.78
N ALA A 162 5.31 -3.84 -5.47
CA ALA A 162 4.91 -5.17 -5.93
C ALA A 162 3.42 -5.15 -6.30
N ALA A 163 3.01 -6.10 -7.15
CA ALA A 163 1.59 -6.30 -7.39
C ALA A 163 0.91 -6.75 -6.09
N TRP A 164 -0.19 -6.10 -5.73
CA TRP A 164 -0.99 -6.54 -4.60
C TRP A 164 -1.68 -7.86 -4.95
N VAL A 165 -1.70 -8.79 -3.99
CA VAL A 165 -2.38 -10.08 -4.07
C VAL A 165 -3.34 -10.20 -2.89
N SER A 166 -4.46 -10.89 -3.11
CA SER A 166 -5.42 -11.13 -2.04
C SER A 166 -4.95 -12.22 -1.08
N TYR A 167 -5.48 -12.23 0.14
CA TYR A 167 -5.28 -13.35 1.08
C TYR A 167 -5.66 -14.68 0.44
N GLU A 168 -6.80 -14.76 -0.25
CA GLU A 168 -7.27 -15.96 -0.94
C GLU A 168 -6.26 -16.46 -1.99
N ASP A 169 -5.69 -15.55 -2.78
CA ASP A 169 -4.67 -15.89 -3.77
C ASP A 169 -3.37 -16.40 -3.10
N VAL A 170 -2.98 -15.82 -1.97
CA VAL A 170 -1.81 -16.26 -1.20
C VAL A 170 -2.05 -17.65 -0.62
N ILE A 171 -3.23 -17.91 -0.06
CA ILE A 171 -3.61 -19.23 0.47
C ILE A 171 -3.56 -20.27 -0.63
N LYS A 172 -4.18 -19.99 -1.77
CA LYS A 172 -4.16 -20.89 -2.91
C LYS A 172 -2.74 -21.19 -3.38
N ALA A 173 -1.89 -20.16 -3.47
CA ALA A 173 -0.49 -20.34 -3.85
C ALA A 173 0.28 -21.19 -2.82
N LYS A 174 -0.03 -21.05 -1.53
CA LYS A 174 0.56 -21.86 -0.46
C LYS A 174 0.07 -23.30 -0.47
N ASP A 175 -1.21 -23.54 -0.71
CA ASP A 175 -1.76 -24.89 -0.86
C ASP A 175 -1.13 -25.61 -2.06
N ASP A 176 -0.99 -24.92 -3.20
CA ASP A 176 -0.31 -25.45 -4.38
C ASP A 176 1.17 -25.80 -4.09
N GLU A 177 1.86 -24.97 -3.28
CA GLU A 177 3.24 -25.21 -2.82
C GLU A 177 3.32 -26.43 -1.89
N ILE A 178 2.38 -26.57 -0.95
CA ILE A 178 2.29 -27.71 -0.03
C ILE A 178 2.08 -29.01 -0.80
N GLU A 179 1.14 -29.05 -1.76
CA GLU A 179 0.89 -30.25 -2.55
C GLU A 179 2.10 -30.63 -3.41
N LYS A 180 2.83 -29.63 -3.94
CA LYS A 180 4.10 -29.87 -4.64
C LYS A 180 5.16 -30.47 -3.72
N LEU A 181 5.32 -29.95 -2.50
CA LEU A 181 6.27 -30.47 -1.51
C LEU A 181 5.92 -31.90 -1.08
N LYS A 182 4.63 -32.20 -0.85
CA LYS A 182 4.17 -33.57 -0.57
C LYS A 182 4.49 -34.53 -1.71
N ALA A 183 4.25 -34.13 -2.95
CA ALA A 183 4.56 -34.95 -4.11
C ALA A 183 6.07 -35.21 -4.26
N GLN A 184 6.92 -34.23 -3.91
CA GLN A 184 8.38 -34.38 -3.89
C GLN A 184 8.86 -35.29 -2.75
N ALA A 185 8.29 -35.14 -1.55
CA ALA A 185 8.61 -35.99 -0.41
C ALA A 185 8.20 -37.45 -0.62
N ALA A 186 7.03 -37.70 -1.22
CA ALA A 186 6.59 -39.04 -1.59
C ALA A 186 7.49 -39.70 -2.67
N ALA A 187 8.31 -38.92 -3.36
CA ALA A 187 9.23 -39.40 -4.39
C ALA A 187 10.68 -39.59 -3.90
N GLY A 188 11.01 -39.21 -2.66
CA GLY A 188 12.33 -39.39 -2.05
C GLY A 188 12.27 -40.32 -0.85
N ASP A 189 12.91 -41.50 -0.95
CA ASP A 189 13.31 -42.28 0.24
C ASP A 189 14.31 -41.43 1.04
N ASP A 190 13.99 -41.08 2.30
CA ASP A 190 14.90 -41.10 3.47
C ASP A 190 14.44 -40.18 4.64
N ASP A 191 13.95 -40.86 5.69
CA ASP A 191 14.13 -40.79 7.16
C ASP A 191 14.62 -39.53 7.94
N GLU A 192 14.84 -38.34 7.38
CA GLU A 192 15.38 -37.22 8.20
C GLU A 192 14.82 -35.81 7.94
N SER A 193 13.62 -35.69 7.36
CA SER A 193 12.94 -34.38 7.34
C SER A 193 12.29 -34.09 8.69
N LEU A 194 12.67 -32.99 9.36
CA LEU A 194 11.80 -32.30 10.34
C LEU A 194 10.38 -32.29 9.78
N SER A 195 9.49 -33.07 10.40
CA SER A 195 8.20 -33.49 9.81
C SER A 195 7.57 -32.34 9.07
N ALA A 196 7.53 -32.44 7.72
CA ALA A 196 6.95 -31.42 6.86
C ALA A 196 5.53 -31.06 7.34
N ASP A 197 4.83 -32.00 7.97
CA ASP A 197 3.52 -31.80 8.58
C ASP A 197 3.53 -30.75 9.71
N ALA A 198 4.58 -30.66 10.52
CA ALA A 198 4.69 -29.65 11.58
C ALA A 198 4.87 -28.23 11.02
N ILE A 199 5.68 -28.08 9.96
CA ILE A 199 5.84 -26.80 9.24
C ILE A 199 4.53 -26.41 8.55
N VAL A 200 3.86 -27.39 7.94
CA VAL A 200 2.56 -27.21 7.28
C VAL A 200 1.48 -26.80 8.27
N GLU A 201 1.44 -27.39 9.47
CA GLU A 201 0.46 -27.02 10.50
C GLU A 201 0.69 -25.63 11.08
N GLU A 202 1.94 -25.21 11.28
CA GLU A 202 2.23 -23.83 11.72
C GLU A 202 1.83 -22.81 10.65
N LEU A 203 2.16 -23.07 9.37
CA LEU A 203 1.72 -22.23 8.25
C LEU A 203 0.18 -22.13 8.16
N ARG A 204 -0.53 -23.25 8.37
CA ARG A 204 -2.00 -23.27 8.39
C ARG A 204 -2.59 -22.49 9.55
N LYS A 205 -1.92 -22.47 10.70
CA LYS A 205 -2.37 -21.71 11.87
C LYS A 205 -2.25 -20.20 11.61
N ASP A 206 -1.11 -19.73 11.13
CA ASP A 206 -0.91 -18.33 10.78
C ASP A 206 -1.94 -17.85 9.74
N ILE A 207 -2.22 -18.68 8.72
CA ILE A 207 -3.23 -18.42 7.71
C ILE A 207 -4.64 -18.26 8.31
N ARG A 208 -5.03 -19.16 9.24
CA ARG A 208 -6.35 -19.08 9.90
C ARG A 208 -6.50 -17.80 10.70
N GLU A 209 -5.49 -17.44 11.49
CA GLU A 209 -5.50 -16.22 12.29
C GLU A 209 -5.61 -14.96 11.41
N GLN A 210 -4.90 -14.93 10.27
CA GLN A 210 -4.97 -13.82 9.31
C GLN A 210 -6.36 -13.68 8.66
N ASN A 211 -7.00 -14.79 8.29
CA ASN A 211 -8.36 -14.79 7.73
C ASN A 211 -9.41 -14.33 8.73
N GLU A 212 -9.31 -14.75 9.99
CA GLU A 212 -10.22 -14.30 11.05
C GLU A 212 -10.13 -12.79 11.26
N GLN A 213 -8.91 -12.23 11.25
CA GLN A 213 -8.69 -10.78 11.33
C GLN A 213 -9.26 -10.04 10.11
N LEU A 214 -9.13 -10.61 8.91
CA LEU A 214 -9.66 -10.02 7.68
C LEU A 214 -11.19 -10.00 7.69
N GLU A 215 -11.83 -11.10 8.05
CA GLU A 215 -13.29 -11.20 8.18
C GLU A 215 -13.81 -10.22 9.23
N ALA A 216 -13.13 -10.09 10.38
CA ALA A 216 -13.48 -9.11 11.39
C ALA A 216 -13.43 -7.68 10.82
N ALA A 217 -12.38 -7.34 10.06
CA ALA A 217 -12.25 -6.04 9.43
C ALA A 217 -13.36 -5.77 8.40
N TYR A 218 -13.73 -6.75 7.56
CA TYR A 218 -14.84 -6.59 6.61
C TYR A 218 -16.19 -6.39 7.30
N ASN A 219 -16.45 -7.14 8.37
CA ASN A 219 -17.66 -6.96 9.17
C ASN A 219 -17.73 -5.57 9.82
N GLU A 220 -16.61 -5.05 10.30
CA GLU A 220 -16.53 -3.69 10.84
C GLU A 220 -16.79 -2.64 9.75
N ILE A 221 -16.24 -2.81 8.54
CA ILE A 221 -16.50 -1.94 7.39
C ILE A 221 -18.00 -1.90 7.06
N ASP A 222 -18.65 -3.05 7.00
CA ASP A 222 -20.06 -3.14 6.65
C ASP A 222 -20.95 -2.50 7.73
N ALA A 223 -20.59 -2.67 9.00
CA ALA A 223 -21.23 -1.97 10.10
C ALA A 223 -21.08 -0.43 9.99
N LEU A 224 -19.87 0.06 9.67
CA LEU A 224 -19.61 1.49 9.48
C LEU A 224 -20.36 2.07 8.27
N LYS A 225 -20.42 1.33 7.15
CA LYS A 225 -21.21 1.72 5.97
C LYS A 225 -22.70 1.79 6.28
N ALA A 226 -23.23 0.81 7.02
CA ALA A 226 -24.62 0.79 7.43
C ALA A 226 -24.95 2.00 8.33
N ALA A 227 -24.07 2.31 9.29
CA ALA A 227 -24.22 3.47 10.18
C ALA A 227 -24.15 4.81 9.43
N ALA A 228 -23.29 4.93 8.42
CA ALA A 228 -23.17 6.14 7.58
C ALA A 228 -24.40 6.37 6.69
N LYS A 229 -25.11 5.30 6.28
CA LYS A 229 -26.33 5.39 5.45
C LYS A 229 -27.60 5.71 6.26
N ALA A 230 -27.56 5.55 7.58
CA ALA A 230 -28.67 5.82 8.49
C ALA A 230 -28.69 7.27 9.05
N LYS A 231 -27.71 8.09 8.65
CA LYS A 231 -27.62 9.53 8.95
C LYS A 231 -27.91 10.34 7.71
#